data_AF-A0A940UC96-F1
#
_entry.id   AF-A0A940UC96-F1
#
_cell.length_a   1.000
_cell.length_b   1.000
_cell.length_c   1.000
_cell.angle_alpha   90.00
_cell.angle_beta   90.00
_cell.angle_gamma   90.00
#
_symmetry.space_group_name_H-M   'P 1'
#
loop_
_entity.id
_entity.type
_entity.pdbx_description
1 polymer ?
#
loop_
_entity_poly.entity_id
_entity_poly.type
_entity_poly.pdbx_seq_one_letter_code
_entity_poly.pdbx_strand_id
1 'polypeptide(L)' 'MLTGELRSQINSIWGAFWSGGISNPLEVMEQITYLLFLRRLDDLLTLEEN' A
#
# COMPACT_ATOMS: atom_id res chain seq x y z
N MET A 1 -8.68 -18.66 3.31
CA MET A 1 -7.91 -18.38 4.54
C MET A 1 -6.71 -17.52 4.18
N LEU A 2 -6.32 -16.58 5.05
CA LEU A 2 -5.10 -15.81 4.87
C LEU A 2 -3.88 -16.76 4.96
N THR A 3 -3.11 -16.89 3.89
CA THR A 3 -1.89 -17.73 3.91
C THR A 3 -0.82 -17.09 4.80
N GLY A 4 0.14 -17.89 5.27
CA GLY A 4 1.25 -17.37 6.09
C GLY A 4 2.07 -16.31 5.36
N GLU A 5 2.26 -16.49 4.06
CA GLU A 5 2.96 -15.54 3.20
C GLU A 5 2.20 -14.22 3.06
N LEU A 6 0.90 -14.27 2.74
CA LEU A 6 0.10 -13.05 2.59
C LEU A 6 -0.01 -12.28 3.91
N ARG A 7 -0.10 -12.98 5.05
CA ARG A 7 -0.01 -12.34 6.37
C ARG A 7 1.32 -11.64 6.59
N SER A 8 2.43 -12.28 6.21
CA SER A 8 3.78 -11.71 6.34
C SER A 8 3.92 -10.42 5.54
N GLN A 9 3.40 -10.41 4.30
CA GLN A 9 3.41 -9.22 3.43
C GLN A 9 2.59 -8.07 4.05
N ILE A 10 1.39 -8.35 4.55
CA ILE A 10 0.55 -7.35 5.22
C ILE A 10 1.27 -6.77 6.45
N ASN A 11 1.89 -7.64 7.28
CA ASN A 11 2.64 -7.21 8.45
C ASN A 11 3.85 -6.34 8.09
N SER A 12 4.54 -6.66 6.98
CA SER A 12 5.67 -5.87 6.49
C SER A 12 5.24 -4.45 6.11
N ILE A 13 4.14 -4.32 5.36
CA ILE A 13 3.56 -3.03 4.99
C ILE A 13 3.19 -2.23 6.24
N TRP A 14 2.49 -2.87 7.20
CA TRP A 14 2.12 -2.23 8.45
C TRP A 14 3.34 -1.76 9.27
N GLY A 15 4.40 -2.59 9.30
CA GLY A 15 5.65 -2.27 9.96
C GLY A 15 6.39 -1.08 9.33
N ALA A 16 6.28 -0.90 8.01
CA ALA A 16 6.86 0.24 7.30
C ALA A 16 6.17 1.56 7.68
N PHE A 17 4.84 1.56 7.80
CA PHE A 17 4.11 2.74 8.27
C PHE A 17 4.43 3.06 9.74
N TRP A 18 4.50 2.04 10.58
CA TRP A 18 4.85 2.19 11.98
C TRP A 18 6.25 2.78 12.17
N SER A 19 7.26 2.27 11.44
CA SER A 19 8.64 2.80 11.50
C SER A 19 8.75 4.20 10.90
N GLY A 20 7.86 4.56 9.97
CA GLY A 20 7.71 5.90 9.42
C GLY A 20 6.97 6.90 10.33
N GLY A 21 6.53 6.47 11.52
CA GLY A 21 5.85 7.33 12.50
C GLY A 21 4.33 7.43 12.34
N ILE A 22 3.74 6.68 11.40
CA ILE A 22 2.29 6.63 11.18
C ILE A 22 1.74 5.41 11.90
N SER A 23 1.19 5.63 13.10
CA SER A 23 0.67 4.58 13.97
C SER A 23 -0.85 4.50 14.00
N ASN A 24 -1.55 5.54 13.52
CA ASN A 24 -3.01 5.57 13.48
C ASN A 24 -3.53 4.66 12.35
N PRO A 25 -4.30 3.59 12.65
CA PRO A 25 -4.78 2.67 11.63
C PRO A 25 -5.58 3.34 10.51
N LEU A 26 -6.38 4.37 10.81
CA LEU A 26 -7.18 5.06 9.80
C LEU A 26 -6.28 5.81 8.80
N GLU A 27 -5.24 6.46 9.32
CA GLU A 27 -4.26 7.18 8.51
C GLU A 27 -3.46 6.20 7.63
N VAL A 28 -3.05 5.04 8.17
CA VAL A 28 -2.40 3.98 7.38
C VAL A 28 -3.28 3.52 6.21
N MET A 29 -4.58 3.30 6.46
CA MET A 29 -5.52 2.90 5.41
C MET A 29 -5.69 3.98 4.33
N GLU A 30 -5.72 5.26 4.72
CA GLU A 30 -5.74 6.39 3.80
C GLU A 30 -4.47 6.42 2.94
N GLN A 31 -3.28 6.30 3.54
CA GLN A 31 -2.02 6.30 2.81
C GLN A 31 -1.93 5.13 1.82
N ILE A 32 -2.34 3.92 2.22
CA ILE A 32 -2.40 2.75 1.31
C ILE A 32 -3.31 3.06 0.12
N THR A 33 -4.48 3.67 0.38
CA THR A 33 -5.43 4.04 -0.68
C THR A 33 -4.82 5.04 -1.66
N TYR A 34 -4.12 6.05 -1.17
CA TYR A 34 -3.41 7.01 -2.03
C TYR A 34 -2.33 6.35 -2.88
N LEU A 35 -1.51 5.47 -2.30
CA LEU A 35 -0.49 4.75 -3.06
C LEU A 35 -1.09 3.87 -4.16
N LEU A 36 -2.18 3.16 -3.87
CA LEU A 36 -2.88 2.34 -4.87
C LEU A 36 -3.47 3.21 -5.99
N PHE A 37 -4.01 4.38 -5.66
CA PHE A 37 -4.53 5.31 -6.65
C PHE A 37 -3.43 5.88 -7.55
N LEU A 38 -2.32 6.33 -6.96
CA LEU A 38 -1.16 6.82 -7.71
C LEU A 38 -0.59 5.75 -8.63
N ARG A 39 -0.45 4.51 -8.14
CA ARG A 39 0.03 3.40 -8.96
C ARG A 39 -0.90 3.13 -10.14
N ARG A 40 -2.22 3.15 -9.91
CA ARG A 40 -3.20 2.95 -10.98
C ARG A 40 -3.13 4.05 -12.03
N LEU A 41 -2.93 5.31 -11.60
CA LEU A 41 -2.77 6.44 -12.51
C LEU A 41 -1.50 6.28 -13.38
N ASP A 42 -0.39 5.90 -12.76
CA ASP A 42 0.89 5.62 -13.43
C ASP A 42 0.77 4.50 -14.49
N ASP A 43 0.08 3.42 -14.15
CA ASP A 43 -0.19 2.31 -15.09
C ASP A 43 -1.03 2.77 -16.30
N LEU A 44 -2.01 3.66 -16.09
CA LEU A 44 -2.84 4.20 -17.18
C LEU A 44 -2.06 5.13 -18.10
N LEU A 45 -1.23 6.02 -17.54
CA LEU A 45 -0.37 6.91 -18.32
C LEU A 45 0.64 6.11 -19.14
N THR A 46 1.30 5.12 -18.52
CA THR A 46 2.24 4.24 -19.23
C THR A 46 1.57 3.49 -20.39
N LEU A 47 0.30 3.12 -20.26
CA LEU A 47 -0.46 2.47 -21.34
C LEU A 47 -0.76 3.43 -22.49
N GLU A 48 -1.03 4.71 -22.21
CA GLU A 48 -1.29 5.72 -23.25
C GLU A 48 -0.04 6.14 -24.03
N GLU A 49 1.15 6.03 -23.42
CA GLU A 49 2.43 6.40 -24.04
C GLU A 49 2.98 5.33 -25.02
N ASN A 50 2.50 4.09 -24.98
CA ASN A 50 2.96 2.96 -25.81
C ASN A 50 2.02 2.64 -26.98
#